data_AF-A0A2D4NH87-F1
#
_entry.id   AF-A0A2D4NH87-F1
#
_cell.length_a   1.000
_cell.length_b   1.000
_cell.length_c   1.000
_cell.angle_alpha   90.00
_cell.angle_beta   90.00
_cell.angle_gamma   90.00
#
_symmetry.space_group_name_H-M   'P 1'
#
loop_
_entity.id
_entity.type
_entity.pdbx_description
1 polymer ?
#
loop_
_entity_poly.entity_id
_entity_poly.type
_entity_poly.pdbx_seq_one_letter_code
_entity_poly.pdbx_strand_id
1 'polypeptide(L)'
;HYKKIQDLDESFYRQFHIIVCGLDSIVARRWINGMLISLLNYEDGVIDPSSIIPLIDGGTEGFKGNARVIIPGMTACIECTLELYPPQVNFPMCTIASMPRLPEHCIEYVRILQWPKEQPFGGKSV
;
A
#
# COMPACT_ATOMS: atom_id res chain seq x y z
N HIS A 1 -4.12 -14.09 -12.49
CA HIS A 1 -3.73 -14.89 -11.31
C HIS A 1 -4.66 -14.55 -10.15
N TYR A 2 -5.35 -15.53 -9.54
CA TYR A 2 -6.15 -15.31 -8.33
C TYR A 2 -5.27 -15.49 -7.10
N LYS A 3 -4.39 -14.50 -6.85
CA LYS A 3 -3.37 -14.51 -5.80
C LYS A 3 -3.15 -13.08 -5.31
N LYS A 4 -2.57 -12.93 -4.12
CA LYS A 4 -2.03 -11.64 -3.70
C LYS A 4 -0.71 -11.40 -4.45
N ILE A 5 -0.37 -10.13 -4.67
CA ILE A 5 0.90 -9.78 -5.33
C ILE A 5 2.10 -10.30 -4.53
N GLN A 6 1.97 -10.38 -3.20
CA GLN A 6 2.99 -10.90 -2.30
C GLN A 6 3.24 -12.41 -2.42
N ASP A 7 2.32 -13.16 -3.04
CA ASP A 7 2.45 -14.62 -3.21
C ASP A 7 3.20 -14.99 -4.51
N LEU A 8 3.66 -13.99 -5.26
CA LEU A 8 4.38 -14.12 -6.52
C LEU A 8 5.81 -13.62 -6.31
N ASP A 9 6.76 -14.35 -6.87
CA ASP A 9 8.20 -14.13 -6.68
C ASP A 9 8.80 -13.28 -7.82
N GLU A 10 10.09 -12.97 -7.71
CA GLU A 10 10.81 -12.21 -8.74
C GLU A 10 10.72 -12.84 -10.13
N SER A 11 10.78 -14.18 -10.21
CA SER A 11 10.73 -14.88 -11.49
C SER A 11 9.42 -14.61 -12.23
N PHE A 12 8.31 -14.52 -11.49
CA PHE A 12 7.03 -14.11 -12.03
C PHE A 12 7.08 -12.68 -12.56
N TYR A 13 7.63 -11.72 -11.81
CA TYR A 13 7.62 -10.31 -12.24
C TYR A 13 8.58 -10.02 -13.39
N ARG A 14 9.71 -10.74 -13.48
CA ARG A 14 10.71 -10.60 -14.57
C ARG A 14 10.16 -10.95 -15.97
N GLN A 15 9.06 -11.68 -16.06
CA GLN A 15 8.50 -12.07 -17.36
C GLN A 15 7.81 -10.91 -18.12
N PHE A 16 7.55 -9.78 -17.44
CA PHE A 16 6.78 -8.68 -18.00
C PHE A 16 7.67 -7.54 -18.48
N HIS A 17 7.34 -6.98 -19.65
CA HIS A 17 8.01 -5.80 -20.18
C HIS A 17 7.55 -4.50 -19.48
N ILE A 18 6.30 -4.45 -19.02
CA ILE A 18 5.66 -3.29 -18.39
C ILE A 18 4.68 -3.81 -17.34
N ILE A 19 4.57 -3.10 -16.21
CA ILE A 19 3.54 -3.35 -15.19
C ILE A 19 2.65 -2.12 -15.03
N VAL A 20 1.33 -2.34 -14.97
CA VAL A 20 0.33 -1.30 -14.72
C VAL A 20 -0.44 -1.65 -13.44
N CYS A 21 -0.49 -0.72 -12.49
CA CYS A 21 -1.13 -0.88 -11.20
C CYS A 21 -2.38 0.00 -11.06
N GLY A 22 -3.48 -0.63 -10.63
CA GLY A 22 -4.69 0.02 -10.14
C GLY A 22 -5.01 -0.46 -8.72
N LEU A 23 -4.01 -0.36 -7.83
CA LEU A 23 -4.10 -0.88 -6.46
C LEU A 23 -4.93 0.05 -5.56
N ASP A 24 -5.43 -0.45 -4.43
CA ASP A 24 -6.28 0.30 -3.51
C ASP A 24 -5.55 0.70 -2.20
N SER A 25 -4.41 0.08 -1.90
CA SER A 25 -3.64 0.37 -0.68
C SER A 25 -2.24 0.91 -0.98
N ILE A 26 -1.78 1.82 -0.11
CA ILE A 26 -0.40 2.34 -0.14
C ILE A 26 0.59 1.20 0.11
N VAL A 27 0.26 0.27 1.01
CA VAL A 27 1.11 -0.89 1.33
C VAL A 27 1.37 -1.75 0.10
N ALA A 28 0.35 -2.04 -0.70
CA ALA A 28 0.53 -2.82 -1.93
C ALA A 28 1.38 -2.07 -2.97
N ARG A 29 1.16 -0.76 -3.13
CA ARG A 29 1.96 0.09 -4.03
C ARG A 29 3.44 0.13 -3.64
N ARG A 30 3.73 0.28 -2.35
CA ARG A 30 5.09 0.23 -1.81
C ARG A 30 5.74 -1.13 -2.02
N TRP A 31 4.96 -2.20 -1.83
CA TRP A 31 5.47 -3.57 -2.03
C TRP A 31 5.87 -3.83 -3.48
N ILE A 32 4.99 -3.51 -4.45
CA ILE A 32 5.33 -3.72 -5.87
C ILE A 32 6.47 -2.79 -6.33
N ASN A 33 6.55 -1.58 -5.77
CA ASN A 33 7.69 -0.68 -6.00
C ASN A 33 9.01 -1.30 -5.53
N GLY A 34 9.04 -1.84 -4.31
CA GLY A 34 10.21 -2.54 -3.78
C GLY A 34 10.60 -3.76 -4.59
N MET A 35 9.61 -4.56 -5.02
CA MET A 35 9.82 -5.71 -5.91
C MET A 35 10.50 -5.27 -7.21
N LEU A 36 10.00 -4.25 -7.91
CA LEU A 36 10.60 -3.82 -9.18
C LEU A 36 11.98 -3.19 -9.01
N ILE A 37 12.25 -2.52 -7.89
CA ILE A 37 13.58 -2.03 -7.56
C ILE A 37 14.54 -3.20 -7.30
N SER A 38 14.10 -4.29 -6.67
CA SER A 38 14.97 -5.45 -6.41
C SER A 38 15.34 -6.23 -7.67
N LEU A 39 14.59 -6.05 -8.77
CA LEU A 39 14.92 -6.68 -10.05
C LEU A 39 16.06 -5.99 -10.81
N LEU A 40 16.41 -4.76 -10.42
CA LEU A 40 17.44 -3.96 -11.08
C LEU A 40 18.82 -4.61 -10.92
N ASN A 41 19.52 -4.72 -12.04
CA ASN A 41 20.90 -5.16 -12.08
C ASN A 41 21.83 -3.95 -12.23
N TYR A 42 22.91 -3.95 -11.46
CA TYR A 42 23.96 -2.94 -11.54
C TYR A 42 25.29 -3.62 -11.87
N GLU A 43 25.91 -3.21 -12.97
CA GLU A 43 27.24 -3.65 -13.40
C GLU A 43 28.20 -2.46 -13.22
N ASP A 44 29.20 -2.61 -12.36
CA ASP A 44 30.18 -1.56 -12.04
C ASP A 44 29.56 -0.20 -11.63
N GLY A 45 28.40 -0.25 -10.95
CA GLY A 45 27.66 0.94 -10.51
C GLY A 45 26.81 1.60 -11.60
N VAL A 46 26.79 1.04 -12.81
CA VAL A 46 25.90 1.44 -13.90
C VAL A 46 24.70 0.50 -13.95
N ILE A 47 23.51 1.06 -14.07
CA ILE A 47 22.28 0.29 -14.19
C ILE A 47 22.21 -0.39 -15.57
N ASP A 48 21.89 -1.69 -15.61
CA ASP A 48 21.56 -2.39 -16.85
C ASP A 48 20.13 -2.03 -17.28
N PRO A 49 19.93 -1.33 -18.40
CA PRO A 49 18.61 -0.94 -18.87
C PRO A 49 17.67 -2.11 -19.15
N SER A 50 18.21 -3.31 -19.45
CA SER A 50 17.40 -4.49 -19.73
C SER A 50 16.71 -5.07 -18.50
N SER A 51 17.23 -4.75 -17.30
CA SER A 51 16.65 -5.14 -16.01
C SER A 51 15.49 -4.25 -15.56
N ILE A 52 15.27 -3.12 -16.25
CA ILE A 52 14.26 -2.13 -15.88
C ILE A 52 12.90 -2.56 -16.42
N ILE A 53 11.94 -2.70 -15.50
CA ILE A 53 10.52 -2.92 -15.83
C ILE A 53 9.75 -1.65 -15.46
N PRO A 54 9.30 -0.85 -16.45
CA PRO A 54 8.51 0.34 -16.19
C PRO A 54 7.20 0.03 -15.46
N LEU A 55 6.88 0.88 -14.47
CA LEU A 55 5.68 0.81 -13.66
C LEU A 55 4.79 2.02 -13.94
N ILE A 56 3.53 1.78 -14.33
CA ILE A 56 2.50 2.81 -14.41
C ILE A 56 1.55 2.61 -13.25
N ASP A 57 1.43 3.59 -12.36
CA ASP A 57 0.54 3.54 -11.20
C ASP A 57 -0.59 4.56 -11.32
N GLY A 58 -1.80 4.09 -11.08
CA GLY A 58 -3.01 4.90 -10.99
C GLY A 58 -3.62 4.87 -9.59
N GLY A 59 -4.23 5.98 -9.19
CA GLY A 59 -5.02 6.12 -7.96
C GLY A 59 -6.29 6.93 -8.21
N THR A 60 -7.35 6.61 -7.48
CA THR A 60 -8.62 7.34 -7.53
C THR A 60 -9.26 7.44 -6.15
N GLU A 61 -9.89 8.57 -5.85
CA GLU A 61 -10.69 8.80 -4.65
C GLU A 61 -11.83 9.75 -5.00
N GLY A 62 -13.07 9.23 -5.03
CA GLY A 62 -14.22 9.99 -5.50
C GLY A 62 -14.04 10.51 -6.93
N PHE A 63 -14.09 11.84 -7.09
CA PHE A 63 -13.90 12.52 -8.38
C PHE A 63 -12.45 12.97 -8.65
N LYS A 64 -11.51 12.62 -7.78
CA LYS A 64 -10.08 12.92 -7.95
C LYS A 64 -9.34 11.65 -8.34
N GLY A 65 -8.29 11.82 -9.14
CA GLY A 65 -7.40 10.74 -9.50
C GLY A 65 -6.03 11.24 -9.92
N ASN A 66 -5.07 10.33 -9.96
CA ASN A 66 -3.72 10.59 -10.40
C ASN A 66 -3.19 9.40 -11.21
N ALA A 67 -2.29 9.68 -12.14
CA ALA A 67 -1.52 8.67 -12.86
C ALA A 67 -0.05 9.06 -12.85
N ARG A 68 0.84 8.08 -12.73
CA ARG A 68 2.30 8.30 -12.75
C ARG A 68 3.02 7.19 -13.52
N VAL A 69 4.13 7.56 -14.13
CA VAL A 69 5.07 6.64 -14.76
C VAL A 69 6.33 6.61 -13.91
N ILE A 70 6.75 5.41 -13.53
CA ILE A 70 7.96 5.14 -12.74
C ILE A 70 8.87 4.27 -13.59
N ILE A 71 10.10 4.73 -13.76
CA ILE A 71 11.22 3.98 -14.33
C ILE A 71 12.15 3.67 -13.16
N PRO A 72 12.11 2.44 -12.58
CA PRO A 72 12.92 2.10 -11.42
C PRO A 72 14.40 2.40 -11.65
N GLY A 73 15.05 3.02 -10.66
CA GLY A 73 16.46 3.43 -10.74
C GLY A 73 16.74 4.70 -11.56
N MET A 74 15.74 5.28 -12.24
CA MET A 74 15.91 6.48 -13.08
C MET A 74 14.99 7.64 -12.71
N THR A 75 13.71 7.39 -12.44
CA THR A 75 12.75 8.43 -12.02
C THR A 75 12.36 8.27 -10.56
N ALA A 76 11.68 9.27 -9.98
CA ALA A 76 11.14 9.17 -8.63
C ALA A 76 10.21 7.95 -8.50
N CYS A 77 10.44 7.14 -7.46
CA CYS A 77 9.65 5.94 -7.18
C CYS A 77 8.50 6.25 -6.20
N ILE A 78 7.73 5.22 -5.79
CA ILE A 78 6.64 5.40 -4.82
C ILE A 78 7.16 5.94 -3.49
N GLU A 79 8.25 5.39 -2.96
CA GLU A 79 8.89 5.85 -1.72
C GLU A 79 9.34 7.31 -1.81
N CYS A 80 9.84 7.78 -2.95
CA CYS A 80 10.25 9.17 -3.14
C CYS A 80 9.09 10.17 -3.03
N THR A 81 7.85 9.72 -3.29
CA THR A 81 6.65 10.56 -3.32
C THR A 81 5.62 10.16 -2.27
N LEU A 82 6.05 9.42 -1.25
CA LEU A 82 5.17 8.87 -0.22
C LEU A 82 4.45 9.96 0.59
N GLU A 83 5.08 11.12 0.75
CA GLU A 83 4.51 12.27 1.46
C GLU A 83 3.35 12.95 0.71
N LEU A 84 3.14 12.63 -0.58
CA LEU A 84 2.01 13.15 -1.36
C LEU A 84 0.69 12.44 -1.03
N TYR A 85 0.73 11.29 -0.35
CA TYR A 85 -0.50 10.66 0.13
C TYR A 85 -1.12 11.46 1.27
N PRO A 86 -2.46 11.60 1.32
CA PRO A 86 -3.11 12.32 2.40
C PRO A 86 -2.83 11.65 3.75
N PRO A 87 -2.80 12.43 4.85
CA PRO A 87 -2.61 11.88 6.18
C PRO A 87 -3.73 10.88 6.50
N GLN A 88 -3.36 9.72 7.04
CA GLN A 88 -4.34 8.75 7.51
C GLN A 88 -5.13 9.34 8.69
N VAL A 89 -6.45 9.23 8.63
CA VAL A 89 -7.30 9.61 9.75
C VAL A 89 -7.07 8.62 10.90
N ASN A 90 -6.51 9.11 12.00
CA ASN A 90 -6.31 8.33 13.21
C ASN A 90 -6.88 9.11 14.41
N PHE A 91 -7.83 8.51 15.12
CA PHE A 91 -8.49 9.13 16.26
C PHE A 91 -7.69 8.85 17.55
N PRO A 92 -7.38 9.87 18.38
CA PRO A 92 -6.66 9.64 19.63
C PRO A 92 -7.44 8.75 20.60
N MET A 93 -6.76 7.81 21.26
CA MET A 93 -7.39 6.89 22.22
C MET A 93 -8.14 7.62 23.35
N CYS A 94 -7.62 8.74 23.85
CA CYS A 94 -8.31 9.53 24.88
C CYS A 94 -9.65 10.11 24.39
N THR A 95 -9.72 10.50 23.11
CA THR A 95 -10.94 11.00 22.47
C THR A 95 -11.96 9.87 22.32
N ILE A 96 -11.53 8.71 21.81
CA ILE A 96 -12.40 7.55 21.60
C ILE A 96 -12.96 7.03 22.93
N ALA A 97 -12.11 6.89 23.95
CA ALA A 97 -12.50 6.26 25.21
C ALA A 97 -13.31 7.17 26.14
N SER A 98 -13.00 8.48 26.17
CA SER A 98 -13.49 9.36 27.24
C SER A 98 -14.21 10.61 26.75
N MET A 99 -13.99 11.04 25.51
CA MET A 99 -14.48 12.33 25.00
C MET A 99 -14.97 12.24 23.54
N PRO A 100 -15.94 11.36 23.22
CA PRO A 100 -16.48 11.28 21.86
C PRO A 100 -17.23 12.57 21.50
N ARG A 101 -17.05 13.06 20.27
CA ARG A 101 -17.63 14.34 19.79
C ARG A 101 -18.29 14.22 18.43
N LEU A 102 -17.86 13.25 17.64
CA LEU A 102 -18.38 12.94 16.30
C LEU A 102 -18.94 11.52 16.30
N PRO A 103 -19.94 11.21 15.45
CA PRO A 103 -20.51 9.86 15.37
C PRO A 103 -19.46 8.77 15.04
N GLU A 104 -18.42 9.12 14.26
CA GLU A 104 -17.29 8.25 13.94
C GLU A 104 -16.54 7.79 15.19
N HIS A 105 -16.45 8.63 16.23
CA HIS A 105 -15.77 8.25 17.48
C HIS A 105 -16.52 7.14 18.22
N CYS A 106 -17.86 7.16 18.18
CA CYS A 106 -18.69 6.12 18.79
C CYS A 106 -18.55 4.80 18.03
N ILE A 107 -18.52 4.85 16.70
CA ILE A 107 -18.30 3.67 15.86
C ILE A 107 -16.92 3.08 16.14
N GLU A 108 -15.88 3.92 16.20
CA GLU A 108 -14.52 3.47 16.45
C GLU A 108 -14.35 2.90 17.87
N TYR A 109 -15.01 3.48 18.88
CA TYR A 109 -15.06 2.92 20.24
C TYR A 109 -15.58 1.48 20.24
N VAL A 110 -16.72 1.25 19.58
CA VAL A 110 -17.30 -0.10 19.51
C VAL A 110 -16.33 -1.05 18.83
N ARG A 111 -15.73 -0.63 17.70
CA ARG A 111 -14.81 -1.43 16.91
C ARG A 111 -13.53 -1.82 17.67
N ILE A 112 -12.87 -0.88 18.35
CA ILE A 112 -11.52 -1.10 18.90
C ILE A 112 -11.49 -1.40 20.40
N LEU A 113 -12.53 -1.03 21.16
CA LEU A 113 -12.60 -1.26 22.62
C LEU A 113 -13.69 -2.26 23.00
N GLN A 114 -14.93 -2.00 22.59
CA GLN A 114 -16.07 -2.81 23.06
C GLN A 114 -16.08 -4.21 22.44
N TRP A 115 -15.85 -4.31 21.13
CA TRP A 115 -15.86 -5.59 20.43
C TRP A 115 -14.79 -6.56 20.94
N PRO A 116 -13.50 -6.17 21.08
CA PRO A 116 -12.50 -7.07 21.66
C PRO A 116 -12.80 -7.48 23.10
N LYS A 117 -13.47 -6.62 23.87
CA LYS A 117 -13.84 -6.86 25.27
C LYS A 117 -15.01 -7.85 25.40
N GLU A 118 -16.07 -7.67 24.60
CA GLU A 118 -17.30 -8.46 24.73
C GLU A 118 -17.29 -9.72 23.87
N GLN A 119 -16.47 -9.77 22.82
CA GLN A 119 -16.40 -10.87 21.85
C GLN A 119 -17.80 -11.37 21.45
N PRO A 120 -18.66 -10.48 20.92
CA PRO A 120 -20.12 -10.71 20.87
C PRO A 120 -20.54 -11.89 19.99
N PHE A 121 -19.67 -12.36 19.10
CA PHE A 121 -19.90 -13.52 18.22
C PHE A 121 -19.21 -14.81 18.72
N GLY A 122 -18.85 -14.84 20.00
CA GLY A 122 -18.18 -15.96 20.64
C GLY A 122 -16.67 -15.73 20.73
N GLY A 123 -16.18 -15.66 21.96
CA GLY A 123 -14.76 -15.81 22.24
C GLY A 123 -14.33 -17.24 21.99
N LYS A 124 -13.18 -17.44 21.34
CA LYS A 124 -12.56 -18.76 21.37
C LYS A 124 -12.17 -19.06 22.82
N SER A 125 -13.00 -19.84 23.51
CA SER A 125 -12.52 -20.78 24.52
C SER A 125 -11.92 -21.98 23.77
N VAL A 126 -10.75 -21.79 23.15
CA VAL A 126 -9.78 -22.83 22.79
C VAL A 126 -8.39 -22.21 22.86
#